data_AF-A6J1V1-F1
#
_entry.id   AF-A6J1V1-F1
#
_cell.length_a   1.000
_cell.length_b   1.000
_cell.length_c   1.000
_cell.angle_alpha   90.00
_cell.angle_beta   90.00
_cell.angle_gamma   90.00
#
_symmetry.space_group_name_H-M   'P 1'
#
loop_
_entity.id
_entity.type
_entity.pdbx_description
1 polymer ?
#
loop_
_entity_poly.entity_id
_entity_poly.type
_entity_poly.pdbx_seq_one_letter_code
_entity_poly.pdbx_strand_id
1 'polypeptide(L)'
;MWAQAARVQFRAPLDRGRSFASKVGPRGKVQAADPKTQAPRLVPEGTDRVSAAVVEHLERLALVNFSSREAVDRLEKAVAFADQLHAVDTDGVEPLESVLEDRRN
;
A
#
# COMPACT_ATOMS: atom_id res chain seq x y z
N MET A 1 -1.43 -30.38 -44.55
CA MET A 1 -2.83 -30.81 -44.34
C MET A 1 -3.07 -31.01 -42.85
N TRP A 2 -3.54 -29.99 -42.13
CA TRP A 2 -4.16 -30.17 -40.81
C TRP A 2 -5.35 -29.22 -40.74
N ALA A 3 -6.47 -29.77 -40.31
CA ALA A 3 -7.82 -29.33 -40.60
C ALA A 3 -8.45 -28.57 -39.42
N GLN A 4 -9.20 -27.54 -39.80
CA GLN A 4 -10.52 -27.15 -39.32
C GLN A 4 -10.75 -26.73 -37.85
N ALA A 5 -11.49 -25.63 -37.78
CA ALA A 5 -11.93 -24.89 -36.62
C ALA A 5 -13.00 -25.61 -35.79
N ALA A 6 -13.13 -25.20 -34.53
CA ALA A 6 -14.38 -25.28 -33.79
C ALA A 6 -14.65 -23.94 -33.10
N ARG A 7 -15.54 -23.14 -33.70
CA ARG A 7 -16.27 -22.06 -33.03
C ARG A 7 -17.27 -22.71 -32.08
N VAL A 8 -17.08 -22.54 -30.78
CA VAL A 8 -18.11 -22.90 -29.80
C VAL A 8 -18.94 -21.64 -29.52
N GLN A 9 -20.18 -21.65 -30.00
CA GLN A 9 -21.19 -20.66 -29.66
C GLN A 9 -21.79 -21.02 -28.30
N PHE A 10 -21.63 -20.13 -27.30
CA PHE A 10 -22.34 -20.27 -26.03
C PHE A 10 -23.77 -19.76 -26.20
N ARG A 11 -24.73 -20.68 -26.22
CA ARG A 11 -26.16 -20.41 -26.00
C ARG A 11 -26.40 -20.26 -24.50
N ALA A 12 -26.82 -19.08 -24.07
CA ALA A 12 -27.37 -18.87 -22.73
C ALA A 12 -28.84 -19.30 -22.68
N PRO A 13 -29.31 -19.88 -21.56
CA PRO A 13 -30.68 -19.72 -21.13
C PRO A 13 -30.77 -18.77 -19.93
N LEU A 14 -31.73 -17.86 -20.03
CA LEU A 14 -32.18 -16.98 -18.97
C LEU A 14 -32.93 -17.74 -17.87
N ASP A 15 -32.79 -17.20 -16.66
CA ASP A 15 -33.72 -17.23 -15.53
C ASP A 15 -33.82 -18.51 -14.66
N ARG A 16 -33.31 -18.40 -13.42
CA ARG A 16 -34.11 -18.65 -12.20
C ARG A 16 -33.36 -18.16 -10.97
N GLY A 17 -33.86 -17.07 -10.38
CA GLY A 17 -33.27 -16.41 -9.23
C GLY A 17 -33.10 -17.28 -7.99
N ARG A 18 -31.96 -17.08 -7.31
CA ARG A 18 -31.81 -17.14 -5.85
C ARG A 18 -30.85 -16.03 -5.44
N SER A 19 -31.42 -14.87 -5.15
CA SER A 19 -30.71 -13.80 -4.44
C SER A 19 -30.68 -14.19 -2.96
N PHE A 20 -29.49 -14.21 -2.35
CA PHE A 20 -29.37 -14.21 -0.90
C PHE A 20 -29.93 -12.88 -0.39
N ALA A 21 -31.14 -12.90 0.16
CA ALA A 21 -31.77 -11.73 0.73
C ALA A 21 -31.06 -11.35 2.03
N SER A 22 -30.06 -10.47 1.96
CA SER A 22 -29.62 -9.71 3.12
C SER A 22 -30.72 -8.72 3.47
N LYS A 23 -31.44 -8.97 4.58
CA LYS A 23 -32.38 -8.00 5.16
C LYS A 23 -31.58 -6.87 5.83
N VAL A 24 -31.08 -5.95 5.03
CA VAL A 24 -30.70 -4.62 5.50
C VAL A 24 -31.59 -3.65 4.74
N GLY A 25 -32.62 -3.14 5.42
CA GLY A 25 -33.51 -2.12 4.86
C GLY A 25 -32.73 -0.85 4.51
N PRO A 26 -33.16 -0.08 3.50
CA PRO A 26 -32.50 1.16 3.15
C PRO A 26 -32.88 2.25 4.16
N ARG A 27 -31.93 3.13 4.44
CA ARG A 27 -32.05 4.41 5.18
C ARG A 27 -32.08 4.33 6.71
N GLY A 28 -30.92 3.99 7.28
CA GLY A 28 -30.35 4.89 8.29
C GLY A 28 -29.68 6.05 7.56
N LYS A 29 -29.99 7.30 7.91
CA LYS A 29 -29.24 8.45 7.40
C LYS A 29 -27.80 8.29 7.85
N VAL A 30 -26.91 7.88 6.94
CA VAL A 30 -25.49 8.15 7.11
C VAL A 30 -25.38 9.67 7.09
N GLN A 31 -25.28 10.25 8.28
CA GLN A 31 -24.74 11.58 8.43
C GLN A 31 -23.38 11.50 7.74
N ALA A 32 -23.23 12.26 6.65
CA ALA A 32 -21.94 12.43 6.01
C ALA A 32 -20.99 12.84 7.13
N ALA A 33 -20.07 11.96 7.50
CA ALA A 33 -18.99 12.31 8.38
C ALA A 33 -18.32 13.52 7.74
N ASP A 34 -18.29 14.63 8.47
CA ASP A 34 -17.58 15.84 8.05
C ASP A 34 -16.21 15.41 7.50
N PRO A 35 -15.83 15.81 6.27
CA PRO A 35 -14.57 15.41 5.67
C PRO A 35 -13.34 16.07 6.34
N LYS A 36 -13.50 16.59 7.57
CA LYS A 36 -12.49 17.40 8.27
C LYS A 36 -11.40 16.61 8.97
N THR A 37 -11.43 15.28 8.97
CA THR A 37 -10.28 14.47 9.39
C THR A 37 -9.60 13.86 8.17
N GLN A 38 -9.18 14.72 7.25
CA GLN A 38 -8.08 14.37 6.36
C GLN A 38 -6.80 14.64 7.14
N ALA A 39 -6.09 13.58 7.54
CA ALA A 39 -4.71 13.72 7.98
C ALA A 39 -3.97 14.56 6.92
N PRO A 40 -3.13 15.54 7.32
CA PRO A 40 -2.43 16.38 6.36
C PRO A 40 -1.71 15.45 5.39
N ARG A 41 -2.11 15.50 4.11
CA ARG A 41 -1.31 14.87 3.06
C ARG A 41 -0.07 15.74 2.95
N LEU A 42 0.96 15.34 3.68
CA LEU A 42 2.28 15.90 3.56
C LEU A 42 2.74 15.56 2.14
N VAL A 43 2.81 16.59 1.30
CA VAL A 43 3.46 16.47 -0.01
C VAL A 43 4.90 16.05 0.26
N PRO A 44 5.39 14.94 -0.33
CA PRO A 44 6.75 14.50 -0.11
C PRO A 44 7.70 15.51 -0.78
N GLU A 45 8.13 16.50 -0.01
CA GLU A 45 9.19 17.46 -0.34
C GLU A 45 10.54 16.76 -0.15
N GLY A 46 10.83 15.80 -1.02
CA GLY A 46 12.05 15.00 -0.92
C GLY A 46 11.95 13.76 -1.79
N THR A 47 12.32 13.87 -3.06
CA THR A 47 12.65 12.67 -3.84
C THR A 47 13.86 12.97 -4.70
N ASP A 48 15.00 13.17 -4.04
CA ASP A 48 16.25 12.94 -4.74
C ASP A 48 16.29 11.46 -5.13
N ARG A 49 16.53 11.19 -6.42
CA ARG A 49 16.66 9.82 -6.92
C ARG A 49 17.67 9.06 -6.09
N VAL A 50 17.35 7.83 -5.72
CA VAL A 50 18.29 7.00 -4.96
C VAL A 50 19.49 6.70 -5.86
N SER A 51 20.68 7.15 -5.45
CA SER A 51 21.88 6.96 -6.24
C SER A 51 22.24 5.47 -6.37
N ALA A 52 22.88 5.10 -7.48
CA ALA A 52 23.31 3.72 -7.70
C ALA A 52 24.25 3.21 -6.59
N ALA A 53 25.11 4.07 -6.05
CA ALA A 53 26.00 3.73 -4.93
C ALA A 53 25.22 3.37 -3.66
N VAL A 54 24.09 4.06 -3.39
CA VAL A 54 23.21 3.73 -2.26
C VAL A 54 22.52 2.39 -2.50
N VAL A 55 22.01 2.14 -3.71
CA VAL A 55 21.41 0.84 -4.05
C VAL A 55 22.40 -0.30 -3.85
N GLU A 56 23.61 -0.18 -4.40
CA GLU A 56 24.67 -1.20 -4.27
C GLU A 56 25.06 -1.44 -2.81
N HIS A 57 25.07 -0.37 -2.00
CA HIS A 57 25.33 -0.49 -0.57
C HIS A 57 24.21 -1.25 0.16
N LEU A 58 22.96 -0.95 -0.15
CA LEU A 58 21.80 -1.62 0.43
C LEU A 58 21.73 -3.11 0.03
N GLU A 59 22.10 -3.46 -1.20
CA GLU A 59 22.22 -4.85 -1.64
C GLU A 59 23.18 -5.65 -0.76
N ARG A 60 24.35 -5.08 -0.45
CA ARG A 60 25.35 -5.72 0.40
C ARG A 60 24.90 -5.85 1.85
N LEU A 61 24.24 -4.82 2.39
CA LEU A 61 23.79 -4.83 3.79
C LEU A 61 22.65 -5.82 4.01
N ALA A 62 21.66 -5.82 3.12
CA ALA A 62 20.48 -6.66 3.25
C ALA A 62 20.65 -8.05 2.61
N LEU A 63 21.76 -8.30 1.92
CA LEU A 63 22.02 -9.52 1.15
C LEU A 63 20.91 -9.79 0.10
N VAL A 64 20.42 -8.72 -0.52
CA VAL A 64 19.38 -8.73 -1.55
C VAL A 64 19.92 -8.19 -2.88
N ASN A 65 19.20 -8.42 -3.97
CA ASN A 65 19.55 -7.92 -5.30
C ASN A 65 18.43 -7.00 -5.85
N PHE A 66 18.78 -5.77 -6.21
CA PHE A 66 17.95 -4.73 -6.83
C PHE A 66 18.20 -4.59 -8.34
N SER A 67 18.53 -5.69 -9.02
CA SER A 67 18.80 -5.74 -10.48
C SER A 67 17.68 -5.24 -11.39
N SER A 68 16.46 -5.04 -10.90
CA SER A 68 15.35 -4.54 -11.72
C SER A 68 15.05 -3.07 -11.45
N ARG A 69 14.76 -2.32 -12.52
CA ARG A 69 14.32 -0.92 -12.42
C ARG A 69 13.08 -0.79 -11.52
N GLU A 70 12.17 -1.75 -11.60
CA GLU A 70 10.96 -1.79 -10.80
C GLU A 70 11.24 -1.93 -9.29
N ALA A 71 12.30 -2.65 -8.90
CA ALA A 71 12.71 -2.77 -7.50
C ALA A 71 13.23 -1.42 -6.96
N VAL A 72 14.02 -0.72 -7.76
CA VAL A 72 14.51 0.63 -7.43
C VAL A 72 13.34 1.63 -7.36
N ASP A 73 12.41 1.59 -8.32
CA ASP A 73 11.24 2.49 -8.30
C ASP A 73 10.34 2.24 -7.07
N ARG A 74 10.25 1.00 -6.57
CA ARG A 74 9.54 0.70 -5.31
C ARG A 74 10.28 1.24 -4.09
N LEU A 75 11.61 1.14 -4.07
CA LEU A 75 12.44 1.73 -3.02
C LEU A 75 12.25 3.25 -2.96
N GLU A 76 12.33 3.93 -4.10
CA GLU A 76 12.12 5.39 -4.19
C GLU A 76 10.74 5.80 -3.66
N LYS A 77 9.69 5.05 -3.99
CA LYS A 77 8.33 5.29 -3.46
C LYS A 77 8.23 5.05 -1.95
N ALA A 78 8.91 4.05 -1.42
CA ALA A 78 8.92 3.76 0.01
C ALA A 78 9.65 4.86 0.80
N VAL A 79 10.77 5.37 0.27
CA VAL A 79 11.49 6.52 0.84
C VAL A 79 10.59 7.76 0.84
N ALA A 80 9.98 8.10 -0.30
CA ALA A 80 9.06 9.23 -0.40
C ALA A 80 7.88 9.13 0.57
N PHE A 81 7.41 7.90 0.84
CA PHE A 81 6.38 7.66 1.85
C PHE A 81 6.90 7.94 3.27
N ALA A 82 8.11 7.46 3.60
CA ALA A 82 8.74 7.68 4.89
C ALA A 82 9.13 9.14 5.13
N ASP A 83 9.42 9.92 4.09
CA ASP A 83 9.78 11.33 4.20
C ASP A 83 8.69 12.19 4.87
N GLN A 84 7.44 11.73 4.86
CA GLN A 84 6.34 12.35 5.61
C GLN A 84 6.59 12.36 7.12
N LEU A 85 7.45 11.49 7.66
CA LEU A 85 7.82 11.49 9.08
C LEU A 85 8.63 12.73 9.48
N HIS A 86 9.32 13.39 8.55
CA HIS A 86 10.09 14.61 8.85
C HIS A 86 9.23 15.79 9.29
N ALA A 87 7.92 15.77 9.00
CA ALA A 87 7.00 16.82 9.46
C ALA A 87 6.53 16.61 10.92
N VAL A 88 6.88 15.49 11.54
CA VAL A 88 6.56 15.22 12.95
C VAL A 88 7.60 15.92 13.82
N ASP A 89 7.12 16.78 14.72
CA ASP A 89 7.95 17.39 15.74
C ASP A 89 8.44 16.33 16.73
N THR A 90 9.75 16.20 16.83
CA THR A 90 10.44 15.28 17.75
C THR A 90 11.41 16.04 18.66
N ASP A 91 11.25 17.36 18.81
CA ASP A 91 12.08 18.15 19.69
C ASP A 91 11.83 17.78 21.17
N GLY A 92 12.90 17.48 21.89
CA GLY A 92 12.85 17.20 23.33
C GLY A 92 12.25 15.85 23.71
N VAL A 93 12.07 14.91 22.76
CA VAL A 93 11.68 13.53 23.07
C VAL A 93 12.86 12.56 22.91
N GLU A 94 13.03 11.66 23.87
CA GLU A 94 14.02 10.59 23.79
C GLU A 94 13.45 9.40 22.98
N PRO A 95 14.26 8.73 22.14
CA PRO A 95 13.81 7.54 21.41
C PRO A 95 13.37 6.41 22.34
N LEU A 96 12.24 5.79 22.03
CA LEU A 96 11.79 4.59 22.74
C LEU A 96 12.45 3.34 22.16
N GLU A 97 13.43 2.78 22.87
CA GLU A 97 14.16 1.57 22.43
C GLU A 97 13.39 0.26 22.71
N SER A 98 12.62 0.22 23.80
CA SER A 98 11.83 -0.93 24.20
C SER A 98 10.51 -0.48 24.81
N VAL A 99 9.42 -1.11 24.38
CA VAL A 99 8.09 -0.94 25.02
C VAL A 99 8.00 -1.78 26.30
N LEU A 100 8.88 -2.78 26.48
CA LEU A 100 8.86 -3.65 27.65
C LEU A 100 9.43 -2.91 28.87
N GLU A 101 8.66 -2.91 29.95
CA GLU A 101 9.08 -2.52 31.28
C GLU A 101 10.17 -3.49 31.76
N ASP A 102 11.27 -2.97 32.32
CA ASP A 102 12.27 -3.82 32.95
C ASP A 102 11.64 -4.47 34.20
N ARG A 103 11.35 -5.77 34.10
CA ARG A 103 10.64 -6.53 35.15
C ARG A 103 11.58 -6.98 36.27
N ARG A 104 12.78 -6.37 36.39
CA ARG A 104 13.69 -6.51 37.53
C ARG A 104 13.32 -5.50 38.61
N ASN A 105 12.26 -5.81 39.36
CA ASN A 105 12.00 -5.24 40.67
C ASN A 105 11.94 -6.38 41.70
#